data_AF-A0A2I1D9W8-F1
#
_entry.id   AF-A0A2I1D9W8-F1
#
_cell.length_a   1.000
_cell.length_b   1.000
_cell.length_c   1.000
_cell.angle_alpha   90.00
_cell.angle_beta   90.00
_cell.angle_gamma   90.00
#
_symmetry.space_group_name_H-M   'P 1'
#
loop_
_entity.id
_entity.type
_entity.pdbx_description
1 polymer ?
#
loop_
_entity_poly.entity_id
_entity_poly.type
_entity_poly.pdbx_seq_one_letter_code
_entity_poly.pdbx_strand_id
1 'polypeptide(L)'
;MTPTRKQPPRKTKPIPNFPPIPIPPPSHPPLNTQTTPKCEYPTCNLTTTTPRPPLRKLISHVFGRNKTTTKRIPDEIWVHYCRKHYQRARYRSHNWAREQCELLLVSLDRLEGWGGVGLFRIVLRRREDLRRRREVERREALGLALACRTGGDDVRGGEGDGGEEEEEEEYPLSEEEGGEQQQQQQHHEAEDTPQEETQAEDTQEEPEPESKKRKQRIQPCPVPTWLVNLTKSPKTFDEMRAIIRELMEHFNKLENELEDELRKNLWGELEKYEERRRRNMLLFPDVEILPVFKDPSSSSGGSGIGNGIGSG
;
A
#
# COMPACT_ATOMS: atom_id res chain seq x y z
N MET A 1 -53.37 28.34 -0.84
CA MET A 1 -52.09 27.62 -0.72
C MET A 1 -52.39 26.19 -0.29
N THR A 2 -52.39 25.25 -1.24
CA THR A 2 -52.72 23.84 -1.02
C THR A 2 -51.45 22.98 -1.04
N PRO A 3 -51.30 21.97 -0.17
CA PRO A 3 -50.07 21.19 -0.07
C PRO A 3 -49.98 20.10 -1.16
N THR A 4 -48.82 19.98 -1.79
CA THR A 4 -48.54 19.00 -2.85
C THR A 4 -48.21 17.63 -2.26
N ARG A 5 -49.02 16.62 -2.55
CA ARG A 5 -48.84 15.21 -2.16
C ARG A 5 -47.75 14.55 -3.02
N LYS A 6 -46.69 14.03 -2.40
CA LYS A 6 -45.62 13.25 -3.05
C LYS A 6 -46.16 11.91 -3.59
N GLN A 7 -45.85 11.57 -4.84
CA GLN A 7 -46.13 10.26 -5.44
C GLN A 7 -45.07 9.22 -5.05
N PRO A 8 -45.43 7.92 -4.94
CA PRO A 8 -44.48 6.85 -4.64
C PRO A 8 -43.68 6.40 -5.89
N PRO A 9 -42.51 5.74 -5.70
CA PRO A 9 -41.64 5.37 -6.81
C PRO A 9 -42.24 4.24 -7.67
N ARG A 10 -42.02 4.34 -8.99
CA ARG A 10 -42.41 3.33 -9.98
C ARG A 10 -41.57 2.06 -9.81
N LYS A 11 -42.23 0.92 -9.69
CA LYS A 11 -41.61 -0.42 -9.72
C LYS A 11 -41.01 -0.68 -11.11
N THR A 12 -39.68 -0.78 -11.19
CA THR A 12 -38.96 -1.23 -12.40
C THR A 12 -39.07 -2.74 -12.56
N LYS A 13 -39.31 -3.20 -13.80
CA LYS A 13 -39.43 -4.62 -14.15
C LYS A 13 -38.07 -5.35 -14.03
N PRO A 14 -38.04 -6.67 -13.76
CA PRO A 14 -36.81 -7.43 -13.69
C PRO A 14 -36.13 -7.52 -15.06
N ILE A 15 -34.81 -7.33 -15.09
CA ILE A 15 -33.98 -7.53 -16.27
C ILE A 15 -33.83 -9.05 -16.50
N PRO A 16 -34.05 -9.57 -17.72
CA PRO A 16 -33.87 -10.99 -18.00
C PRO A 16 -32.40 -11.39 -17.82
N ASN A 17 -32.19 -12.53 -17.14
CA ASN A 17 -30.90 -13.10 -16.83
C ASN A 17 -30.26 -13.67 -18.11
N PHE A 18 -29.30 -12.95 -18.70
CA PHE A 18 -28.53 -13.47 -19.83
C PHE A 18 -27.40 -14.37 -19.34
N PRO A 19 -27.18 -15.55 -19.95
CA PRO A 19 -26.04 -16.39 -19.62
C PRO A 19 -24.72 -15.66 -19.93
N PRO A 20 -23.67 -15.82 -19.12
CA PRO A 20 -22.39 -15.20 -19.36
C PRO A 20 -21.81 -15.68 -20.69
N ILE A 21 -21.44 -14.72 -21.55
CA ILE A 21 -20.75 -14.99 -22.81
C ILE A 21 -19.38 -15.63 -22.48
N PRO A 22 -19.02 -16.79 -23.06
CA PRO A 22 -17.70 -17.38 -22.88
C PRO A 22 -16.64 -16.43 -23.46
N ILE A 23 -15.81 -15.87 -22.59
CA ILE A 23 -14.64 -15.08 -23.01
C ILE A 23 -13.59 -16.07 -23.54
N PRO A 24 -13.11 -15.93 -24.79
CA PRO A 24 -12.05 -16.80 -25.30
C PRO A 24 -10.77 -16.59 -24.48
N PRO A 25 -10.03 -17.67 -24.15
CA PRO A 25 -8.80 -17.56 -23.38
C PRO A 25 -7.76 -16.73 -24.17
N PRO A 26 -7.01 -15.83 -23.51
CA PRO A 26 -5.99 -15.05 -24.18
C PRO A 26 -4.87 -15.97 -24.69
N SER A 27 -4.50 -15.79 -25.95
CA SER A 27 -3.44 -16.52 -26.66
C SER A 27 -2.05 -16.06 -26.22
N HIS A 28 -1.66 -16.40 -24.99
CA HIS A 28 -0.28 -16.28 -24.51
C HIS A 28 0.39 -17.65 -24.51
N PRO A 29 1.72 -17.73 -24.75
CA PRO A 29 2.45 -18.98 -24.62
C PRO A 29 2.21 -19.56 -23.22
N PRO A 30 1.96 -20.87 -23.08
CA PRO A 30 1.63 -21.44 -21.78
C PRO A 30 2.88 -21.39 -20.90
N LEU A 31 2.94 -20.41 -20.00
CA LEU A 31 3.64 -20.62 -18.74
C LEU A 31 3.02 -21.88 -18.15
N ASN A 32 3.80 -22.92 -17.89
CA ASN A 32 3.36 -24.23 -17.43
C ASN A 32 2.31 -24.10 -16.29
N THR A 33 1.02 -24.13 -16.63
CA THR A 33 -0.12 -23.72 -15.78
C THR A 33 -0.51 -24.78 -14.74
N GLN A 34 0.35 -25.76 -14.47
CA GLN A 34 0.02 -26.91 -13.61
C GLN A 34 0.81 -26.97 -12.30
N THR A 35 1.76 -26.06 -12.08
CA THR A 35 2.52 -26.03 -10.82
C THR A 35 1.76 -25.24 -9.77
N THR A 36 1.09 -25.98 -8.87
CA THR A 36 0.53 -25.39 -7.64
C THR A 36 1.58 -24.52 -6.94
N PRO A 37 1.29 -23.25 -6.62
CA PRO A 37 2.29 -22.33 -6.10
C PRO A 37 2.87 -22.87 -4.78
N LYS A 38 4.20 -22.88 -4.65
CA LYS A 38 4.93 -23.33 -3.46
C LYS A 38 5.48 -22.16 -2.67
N CYS A 39 5.79 -22.35 -1.39
CA CYS A 39 6.50 -21.33 -0.63
C CYS A 39 7.92 -21.18 -1.15
N GLU A 40 8.30 -19.97 -1.55
CA GLU A 40 9.59 -19.66 -2.17
C GLU A 40 10.67 -19.18 -1.19
N TYR A 41 10.35 -19.13 0.11
CA TYR A 41 11.33 -18.76 1.12
C TYR A 41 12.49 -19.79 1.12
N PRO A 42 13.77 -19.37 1.02
CA PRO A 42 14.88 -20.28 0.71
C PRO A 42 15.03 -21.50 1.62
N THR A 43 14.68 -21.38 2.91
CA THR A 43 14.79 -22.46 3.90
C THR A 43 13.46 -23.15 4.21
N CYS A 44 12.47 -23.02 3.32
CA CYS A 44 11.14 -23.57 3.54
C CYS A 44 10.99 -24.99 3.01
N ASN A 45 10.67 -25.93 3.91
CA ASN A 45 10.46 -27.34 3.59
C ASN A 45 8.97 -27.75 3.55
N LEU A 46 8.02 -26.79 3.51
CA LEU A 46 6.57 -27.06 3.50
C LEU A 46 6.03 -27.65 2.16
N THR A 47 6.90 -28.13 1.29
CA THR A 47 6.54 -28.65 -0.03
C THR A 47 5.70 -29.94 -0.01
N THR A 48 5.54 -30.57 1.16
CA THR A 48 4.99 -31.94 1.33
C THR A 48 3.81 -32.04 2.30
N THR A 49 3.29 -30.94 2.86
CA THR A 49 2.16 -31.03 3.81
C THR A 49 0.82 -31.13 3.08
N THR A 50 0.01 -32.15 3.41
CA THR A 50 -1.38 -32.33 2.97
C THR A 50 -2.34 -32.18 4.16
N PRO A 51 -3.33 -31.28 4.12
CA PRO A 51 -3.62 -30.32 3.05
C PRO A 51 -2.57 -29.21 2.96
N ARG A 52 -2.36 -28.67 1.74
CA ARG A 52 -1.38 -27.61 1.51
C ARG A 52 -1.85 -26.34 2.24
N PRO A 53 -1.00 -25.72 3.08
CA PRO A 53 -1.40 -24.51 3.80
C PRO A 53 -1.60 -23.33 2.85
N PRO A 54 -2.52 -22.41 3.18
CA PRO A 54 -2.78 -21.24 2.36
C PRO A 54 -1.53 -20.36 2.23
N LEU A 55 -1.13 -20.09 1.00
CA LEU A 55 0.02 -19.24 0.69
C LEU A 55 -0.38 -17.77 0.53
N ARG A 56 0.59 -16.88 0.75
CA ARG A 56 0.43 -15.43 0.70
C ARG A 56 1.23 -14.85 -0.47
N LYS A 57 0.56 -14.03 -1.28
CA LYS A 57 1.15 -13.23 -2.36
C LYS A 57 1.97 -12.06 -1.77
N LEU A 58 3.29 -12.21 -1.73
CA LEU A 58 4.18 -11.51 -0.80
C LEU A 58 4.20 -9.98 -0.92
N ILE A 59 4.03 -9.47 -2.14
CA ILE A 59 4.03 -8.03 -2.42
C ILE A 59 2.81 -7.57 -3.22
N SER A 60 1.78 -8.40 -3.34
CA SER A 60 0.52 -8.04 -4.03
C SER A 60 -0.08 -6.73 -3.52
N HIS A 61 0.14 -6.39 -2.25
CA HIS A 61 -0.31 -5.14 -1.63
C HIS A 61 0.39 -3.89 -2.17
N VAL A 62 1.62 -4.00 -2.69
CA VAL A 62 2.30 -2.92 -3.41
C VAL A 62 1.63 -2.69 -4.77
N PHE A 63 1.17 -3.77 -5.41
CA PHE A 63 0.38 -3.67 -6.64
C PHE A 63 -1.11 -3.39 -6.39
N GLY A 64 -1.53 -3.03 -5.17
CA GLY A 64 -2.94 -2.81 -4.85
C GLY A 64 -3.78 -4.11 -4.85
N ARG A 65 -3.40 -5.11 -4.04
CA ARG A 65 -3.94 -6.48 -3.94
C ARG A 65 -5.44 -6.67 -4.24
N ASN A 66 -6.31 -5.78 -3.78
CA ASN A 66 -7.77 -5.93 -3.91
C ASN A 66 -8.37 -5.24 -5.14
N LYS A 67 -7.55 -4.52 -5.92
CA LYS A 67 -7.97 -3.83 -7.13
C LYS A 67 -8.19 -4.80 -8.28
N THR A 68 -9.16 -4.49 -9.13
CA THR A 68 -9.54 -5.29 -10.30
C THR A 68 -8.36 -5.51 -11.25
N THR A 69 -7.50 -4.50 -11.42
CA THR A 69 -6.26 -4.58 -12.19
C THR A 69 -5.39 -5.75 -11.71
N THR A 70 -5.24 -5.92 -10.41
CA THR A 70 -4.28 -6.86 -9.82
C THR A 70 -4.85 -8.27 -9.72
N LYS A 71 -6.18 -8.40 -9.66
CA LYS A 71 -6.90 -9.68 -9.72
C LYS A 71 -6.74 -10.40 -11.06
N ARG A 72 -6.41 -9.69 -12.14
CA ARG A 72 -6.17 -10.26 -13.47
C ARG A 72 -4.81 -10.97 -13.61
N ILE A 73 -3.89 -10.75 -12.67
CA ILE A 73 -2.58 -11.39 -12.69
C ILE A 73 -2.73 -12.83 -12.20
N PRO A 74 -2.32 -13.84 -12.99
CA PRO A 74 -2.38 -15.24 -12.60
C PRO A 74 -1.63 -15.52 -11.29
N ASP A 75 -2.05 -16.56 -10.57
CA ASP A 75 -1.46 -16.85 -9.27
C ASP A 75 0.03 -17.19 -9.40
N GLU A 76 0.41 -17.93 -10.42
CA GLU A 76 1.78 -18.43 -10.67
C GLU A 76 2.82 -17.30 -10.84
N ILE A 77 2.37 -16.10 -11.21
CA ILE A 77 3.23 -14.92 -11.36
C ILE A 77 3.67 -14.38 -10.00
N TRP A 78 2.89 -14.56 -8.95
CA TRP A 78 3.20 -14.02 -7.63
C TRP A 78 4.27 -14.82 -6.91
N VAL A 79 5.16 -14.12 -6.22
CA VAL A 79 5.99 -14.74 -5.18
C VAL A 79 5.13 -15.12 -4.00
N HIS A 80 5.21 -16.39 -3.57
CA HIS A 80 4.38 -16.94 -2.51
C HIS A 80 5.18 -17.37 -1.30
N TYR A 81 4.80 -16.93 -0.09
CA TYR A 81 5.26 -17.55 1.17
C TYR A 81 4.12 -18.15 1.98
N CYS A 82 4.43 -19.17 2.79
CA CYS A 82 3.53 -19.65 3.84
C CYS A 82 3.35 -18.57 4.93
N ARG A 83 2.36 -18.76 5.82
CA ARG A 83 2.09 -17.82 6.93
C ARG A 83 3.33 -17.54 7.79
N LYS A 84 4.07 -18.59 8.17
CA LYS A 84 5.27 -18.51 9.02
C LYS A 84 6.37 -17.67 8.37
N HIS A 85 6.68 -17.93 7.10
CA HIS A 85 7.75 -17.22 6.39
C HIS A 85 7.36 -15.81 6.00
N TYR A 86 6.08 -15.56 5.65
CA TYR A 86 5.58 -14.19 5.48
C TYR A 86 5.80 -13.36 6.75
N GLN A 87 5.46 -13.92 7.93
CA GLN A 87 5.66 -13.21 9.19
C GLN A 87 7.13 -12.98 9.51
N ARG A 88 8.01 -13.97 9.23
CA ARG A 88 9.46 -13.84 9.43
C ARG A 88 10.04 -12.75 8.53
N ALA A 89 9.77 -12.79 7.23
CA ALA A 89 10.27 -11.80 6.28
C ALA A 89 9.77 -10.38 6.60
N ARG A 90 8.46 -10.21 6.87
CA ARG A 90 7.86 -8.90 7.05
C ARG A 90 8.12 -8.24 8.41
N TYR A 91 8.06 -9.00 9.50
CA TYR A 91 8.03 -8.43 10.84
C TYR A 91 9.32 -8.66 11.65
N ARG A 92 10.21 -9.56 11.19
CA ARG A 92 11.48 -9.83 11.87
C ARG A 92 12.70 -9.31 11.10
N SER A 93 12.53 -8.89 9.84
CA SER A 93 13.61 -8.30 9.06
C SER A 93 13.64 -6.79 9.25
N HIS A 94 14.80 -6.27 9.69
CA HIS A 94 15.08 -4.84 9.76
C HIS A 94 15.12 -4.19 8.36
N ASN A 95 15.35 -4.99 7.32
CA ASN A 95 15.55 -4.54 5.93
C ASN A 95 14.38 -4.91 5.01
N TRP A 96 13.17 -5.09 5.57
CA TRP A 96 12.01 -5.51 4.78
C TRP A 96 11.66 -4.57 3.61
N ALA A 97 11.97 -3.27 3.70
CA ALA A 97 11.78 -2.36 2.56
C ALA A 97 12.71 -2.66 1.39
N ARG A 98 13.97 -3.06 1.66
CA ARG A 98 14.93 -3.47 0.63
C ARG A 98 14.54 -4.82 0.02
N GLU A 99 14.20 -5.79 0.85
CA GLU A 99 13.69 -7.10 0.41
C GLU A 99 12.44 -6.92 -0.48
N GLN A 100 11.53 -5.99 -0.13
CA GLN A 100 10.39 -5.66 -0.98
C GLN A 100 10.80 -5.14 -2.37
N CYS A 101 11.88 -4.37 -2.48
CA CYS A 101 12.41 -3.90 -3.76
C CYS A 101 12.94 -5.07 -4.60
N GLU A 102 13.68 -6.00 -3.99
CA GLU A 102 14.17 -7.19 -4.67
C GLU A 102 13.02 -8.08 -5.17
N LEU A 103 12.02 -8.29 -4.32
CA LEU A 103 10.79 -9.01 -4.69
C LEU A 103 10.01 -8.30 -5.81
N LEU A 104 10.04 -6.97 -5.85
CA LEU A 104 9.43 -6.19 -6.92
C LEU A 104 10.17 -6.43 -8.24
N LEU A 105 11.50 -6.43 -8.26
CA LEU A 105 12.28 -6.74 -9.46
C LEU A 105 11.96 -8.15 -9.99
N VAL A 106 11.95 -9.15 -9.11
CA VAL A 106 11.55 -10.52 -9.48
C VAL A 106 10.14 -10.56 -10.06
N SER A 107 9.21 -9.82 -9.47
CA SER A 107 7.82 -9.77 -9.95
C SER A 107 7.68 -9.04 -11.29
N LEU A 108 8.49 -8.01 -11.53
CA LEU A 108 8.55 -7.33 -12.83
C LEU A 108 9.02 -8.28 -13.92
N ASP A 109 10.06 -9.08 -13.66
CA ASP A 109 10.55 -10.07 -14.63
C ASP A 109 9.49 -11.13 -14.96
N ARG A 110 8.76 -11.62 -13.94
CA ARG A 110 7.65 -12.57 -14.16
C ARG A 110 6.49 -11.95 -14.93
N LEU A 111 6.14 -10.71 -14.63
CA LEU A 111 5.07 -9.98 -15.31
C LEU A 111 5.43 -9.67 -16.78
N GLU A 112 6.69 -9.35 -17.04
CA GLU A 112 7.19 -9.12 -18.40
C GLU A 112 7.19 -10.42 -19.20
N GLY A 113 7.69 -11.52 -18.62
CA GLY A 113 7.67 -12.83 -19.24
C GLY A 113 6.25 -13.37 -19.49
N TRP A 114 5.30 -13.03 -18.63
CA TRP A 114 3.88 -13.32 -18.85
C TRP A 114 3.27 -12.51 -20.01
N GLY A 115 3.73 -11.28 -20.22
CA GLY A 115 3.40 -10.47 -21.39
C GLY A 115 2.03 -9.78 -21.37
N GLY A 116 1.18 -10.02 -20.36
CA GLY A 116 -0.16 -9.42 -20.23
C GLY A 116 -0.17 -7.95 -19.77
N VAL A 117 0.91 -7.48 -19.15
CA VAL A 117 1.10 -6.07 -18.73
C VAL A 117 1.95 -5.33 -19.75
N GLY A 118 1.60 -4.09 -20.07
CA GLY A 118 2.38 -3.21 -20.95
C GLY A 118 3.07 -2.07 -20.21
N LEU A 119 2.38 -1.45 -19.26
CA LEU A 119 2.87 -0.29 -18.52
C LEU A 119 2.47 -0.36 -17.04
N PHE A 120 2.98 0.55 -16.22
CA PHE A 120 2.65 0.68 -14.81
C PHE A 120 2.29 2.12 -14.48
N ARG A 121 1.35 2.32 -13.55
CA ARG A 121 1.02 3.63 -13.00
C ARG A 121 1.39 3.67 -11.53
N ILE A 122 2.28 4.58 -11.15
CA ILE A 122 2.61 4.82 -9.76
C ILE A 122 1.56 5.78 -9.20
N VAL A 123 0.91 5.41 -8.10
CA VAL A 123 -0.09 6.24 -7.44
C VAL A 123 0.23 6.37 -5.95
N LEU A 124 -0.07 7.52 -5.36
CA LEU A 124 0.03 7.68 -3.91
C LEU A 124 -1.07 6.87 -3.24
N ARG A 125 -0.77 6.23 -2.11
CA ARG A 125 -1.81 5.67 -1.25
C ARG A 125 -2.65 6.81 -0.67
N ARG A 126 -3.94 6.53 -0.40
CA ARG A 126 -4.89 7.52 0.15
C ARG A 126 -4.37 8.29 1.36
N ARG A 127 -3.60 7.62 2.24
CA ARG A 127 -3.01 8.28 3.41
C ARG A 127 -1.98 9.35 3.05
N GLU A 128 -1.08 9.03 2.12
CA GLU A 128 -0.05 9.97 1.68
C GLU A 128 -0.67 11.12 0.89
N ASP A 129 -1.64 10.82 0.03
CA ASP A 129 -2.40 11.83 -0.71
C ASP A 129 -3.11 12.80 0.26
N LEU A 130 -3.80 12.28 1.28
CA LEU A 130 -4.46 13.10 2.30
C LEU A 130 -3.46 13.93 3.13
N ARG A 131 -2.32 13.34 3.51
CA ARG A 131 -1.25 14.06 4.23
C ARG A 131 -0.78 15.27 3.43
N ARG A 132 -0.54 15.09 2.13
CA ARG A 132 -0.09 16.14 1.22
C ARG A 132 -1.14 17.21 0.98
N ARG A 133 -2.42 16.84 0.81
CA ARG A 133 -3.51 17.81 0.71
C ARG A 133 -3.60 18.72 1.94
N ARG A 134 -3.55 18.13 3.14
CA ARG A 134 -3.55 18.89 4.41
C ARG A 134 -2.33 19.80 4.56
N GLU A 135 -1.17 19.37 4.05
CA GLU A 135 0.05 20.18 4.06
C GLU A 135 -0.07 21.40 3.12
N VAL A 136 -0.69 21.22 1.95
CA VAL A 136 -1.01 22.32 1.02
C VAL A 136 -2.02 23.27 1.63
N GLU A 137 -3.13 22.77 2.16
CA GLU A 137 -4.17 23.56 2.83
C GLU A 137 -3.59 24.39 3.99
N ARG A 138 -2.73 23.78 4.82
CA ARG A 138 -2.03 24.50 5.90
C ARG A 138 -1.14 25.62 5.35
N ARG A 139 -0.38 25.35 4.28
CA ARG A 139 0.53 26.34 3.68
C ARG A 139 -0.25 27.48 3.02
N GLU A 140 -1.38 27.19 2.40
CA GLU A 140 -2.29 28.19 1.85
C GLU A 140 -2.91 29.04 2.97
N ALA A 141 -3.42 28.42 4.04
CA ALA A 141 -3.94 29.14 5.21
C ALA A 141 -2.88 30.05 5.85
N LEU A 142 -1.65 29.58 6.02
CA LEU A 142 -0.53 30.40 6.50
C LEU A 142 -0.17 31.53 5.53
N GLY A 143 -0.20 31.26 4.22
CA GLY A 143 0.02 32.26 3.18
C GLY A 143 -1.06 33.35 3.17
N LEU A 144 -2.33 32.97 3.33
CA LEU A 144 -3.44 33.91 3.50
C LEU A 144 -3.29 34.71 4.79
N ALA A 145 -2.97 34.07 5.91
CA ALA A 145 -2.76 34.76 7.19
C ALA A 145 -1.61 35.79 7.10
N LEU A 146 -0.53 35.45 6.40
CA LEU A 146 0.58 36.38 6.16
C LEU A 146 0.18 37.53 5.22
N ALA A 147 -0.59 37.25 4.16
CA ALA A 147 -1.09 38.28 3.25
C ALA A 147 -2.05 39.27 3.93
N CYS A 148 -2.89 38.79 4.85
CA CYS A 148 -3.74 39.65 5.68
C CYS A 148 -2.95 40.58 6.61
N ARG A 149 -1.74 40.17 7.03
CA ARG A 149 -0.85 40.99 7.89
C ARG A 149 -0.10 42.08 7.11
N THR A 150 0.07 41.94 5.80
CA THR A 150 0.83 42.89 4.96
C THR A 150 -0.04 43.77 4.07
N GLY A 151 -1.37 43.57 4.06
CA GLY A 151 -2.33 44.28 3.21
C GLY A 151 -3.01 45.50 3.85
N GLY A 152 -2.55 45.93 5.03
CA GLY A 152 -3.08 47.11 5.73
C GLY A 152 -2.07 48.25 5.74
N ASP A 153 -1.98 49.00 4.64
CA ASP A 153 -1.37 50.34 4.66
C ASP A 153 -2.36 51.38 4.08
N ASP A 154 -2.52 52.46 4.86
CA ASP A 154 -2.98 53.81 4.51
C ASP A 154 -4.49 54.10 4.23
N VAL A 155 -5.17 54.71 5.23
CA VAL A 155 -5.66 56.12 5.19
C VAL A 155 -6.32 56.53 6.54
N ARG A 156 -5.83 57.69 7.06
CA ARG A 156 -6.42 58.67 8.01
C ARG A 156 -6.40 58.42 9.53
N GLY A 157 -5.41 59.04 10.18
CA GLY A 157 -5.55 60.13 11.16
C GLY A 157 -6.59 59.99 12.28
N GLY A 158 -6.10 59.76 13.50
CA GLY A 158 -6.83 59.98 14.75
C GLY A 158 -5.89 59.83 15.94
N GLU A 159 -5.65 60.92 16.67
CA GLU A 159 -5.02 60.92 17.99
C GLU A 159 -5.97 60.28 19.02
N GLY A 160 -5.42 59.49 19.95
CA GLY A 160 -6.12 58.85 21.07
C GLY A 160 -5.40 57.54 21.44
N ASP A 161 -4.42 57.57 22.33
CA ASP A 161 -4.54 57.51 23.81
C ASP A 161 -4.95 56.12 24.34
N GLY A 162 -3.98 55.47 25.00
CA GLY A 162 -4.13 54.59 26.17
C GLY A 162 -4.96 53.31 26.07
N GLY A 163 -4.30 52.14 26.14
CA GLY A 163 -4.95 50.90 26.57
C GLY A 163 -4.20 49.64 26.18
N GLU A 164 -3.31 49.17 27.06
CA GLU A 164 -2.76 47.81 27.05
C GLU A 164 -3.86 46.82 27.46
N GLU A 165 -4.30 45.95 26.56
CA GLU A 165 -4.98 44.70 26.94
C GLU A 165 -4.49 43.56 26.03
N GLU A 166 -3.89 42.56 26.66
CA GLU A 166 -3.41 41.30 26.07
C GLU A 166 -4.63 40.43 25.68
N GLU A 167 -4.90 40.27 24.39
CA GLU A 167 -5.84 39.26 23.91
C GLU A 167 -5.15 37.89 23.89
N GLU A 168 -5.59 37.00 24.79
CA GLU A 168 -5.27 35.56 24.75
C GLU A 168 -5.82 34.94 23.45
N GLU A 169 -4.91 34.42 22.60
CA GLU A 169 -5.27 33.58 21.45
C GLU A 169 -5.88 32.25 21.95
N GLU A 170 -7.21 32.16 21.94
CA GLU A 170 -7.96 30.93 22.20
C GLU A 170 -7.91 30.01 20.96
N TYR A 171 -7.15 28.92 21.05
CA TYR A 171 -7.07 27.88 20.02
C TYR A 171 -8.39 27.09 19.95
N PRO A 172 -9.00 26.88 18.77
CA PRO A 172 -10.18 26.03 18.68
C PRO A 172 -9.79 24.54 18.86
N LEU A 173 -10.22 23.99 20.00
CA LEU A 173 -10.28 22.56 20.27
C LEU A 173 -11.14 21.88 19.18
N SER A 174 -10.54 20.91 18.50
CA SER A 174 -11.24 20.12 17.48
C SER A 174 -12.18 19.11 18.15
N GLU A 175 -13.46 19.23 17.82
CA GLU A 175 -14.52 18.30 18.16
C GLU A 175 -14.24 16.95 17.47
N GLU A 176 -14.00 15.91 18.27
CA GLU A 176 -14.04 14.53 17.77
C GLU A 176 -15.50 14.05 17.74
N GLU A 177 -16.20 14.32 16.63
CA GLU A 177 -17.43 13.61 16.29
C GLU A 177 -17.16 12.41 15.37
N GLY A 178 -17.74 11.26 15.75
CA GLY A 178 -18.51 10.43 14.82
C GLY A 178 -17.75 9.41 13.99
N GLY A 179 -17.81 8.14 14.41
CA GLY A 179 -17.08 7.02 13.82
C GLY A 179 -17.53 6.53 12.43
N GLU A 180 -16.73 5.63 11.87
CA GLU A 180 -17.19 4.61 10.93
C GLU A 180 -16.56 3.25 11.30
N GLN A 181 -17.41 2.33 11.76
CA GLN A 181 -17.06 0.96 12.08
C GLN A 181 -16.82 0.17 10.79
N GLN A 182 -15.57 -0.22 10.52
CA GLN A 182 -15.30 -1.32 9.59
C GLN A 182 -15.51 -2.65 10.32
N GLN A 183 -16.66 -3.27 10.07
CA GLN A 183 -16.92 -4.68 10.37
C GLN A 183 -15.86 -5.54 9.66
N GLN A 184 -14.93 -6.11 10.43
CA GLN A 184 -14.24 -7.32 10.04
C GLN A 184 -14.94 -8.48 10.74
N GLN A 185 -15.75 -9.21 9.97
CA GLN A 185 -16.33 -10.49 10.36
C GLN A 185 -15.19 -11.45 10.77
N GLN A 186 -15.17 -11.82 12.04
CA GLN A 186 -14.40 -12.96 12.54
C GLN A 186 -15.34 -14.17 12.50
N HIS A 187 -15.10 -15.10 11.57
CA HIS A 187 -15.65 -16.45 11.65
C HIS A 187 -14.92 -17.19 12.77
N HIS A 188 -15.63 -17.48 13.85
CA HIS A 188 -15.30 -18.56 14.77
C HIS A 188 -16.05 -19.80 14.28
N GLU A 189 -15.32 -20.84 13.89
CA GLU A 189 -15.85 -22.20 13.88
C GLU A 189 -14.88 -23.09 14.65
N ALA A 190 -15.48 -23.94 15.46
CA ALA A 190 -14.93 -24.69 16.57
C ALA A 190 -14.51 -26.12 16.16
N GLU A 191 -14.01 -26.84 17.18
CA GLU A 191 -13.78 -28.29 17.25
C GLU A 191 -12.50 -28.79 16.55
N ASP A 192 -11.70 -29.71 17.08
CA ASP A 192 -11.75 -30.58 18.26
C ASP A 192 -10.30 -31.03 18.53
N THR A 193 -9.87 -31.23 19.78
CA THR A 193 -8.59 -31.92 20.08
C THR A 193 -8.72 -32.67 21.41
N PRO A 194 -8.50 -34.00 21.45
CA PRO A 194 -8.63 -34.78 22.66
C PRO A 194 -7.48 -34.59 23.66
N GLN A 195 -7.85 -34.87 24.90
CA GLN A 195 -7.17 -34.71 26.17
C GLN A 195 -5.95 -35.63 26.35
N GLU A 196 -4.97 -35.17 27.13
CA GLU A 196 -4.26 -36.05 28.06
C GLU A 196 -3.93 -35.30 29.36
N GLU A 197 -4.08 -36.05 30.46
CA GLU A 197 -4.22 -35.61 31.85
C GLU A 197 -2.88 -35.28 32.51
N THR A 198 -2.81 -34.22 33.31
CA THR A 198 -2.02 -34.22 34.56
C THR A 198 -2.65 -33.30 35.59
N GLN A 199 -2.57 -33.73 36.84
CA GLN A 199 -3.38 -33.37 38.00
C GLN A 199 -3.05 -32.01 38.63
N ALA A 200 -4.02 -31.59 39.45
CA ALA A 200 -4.21 -30.33 40.16
C ALA A 200 -3.04 -29.83 41.02
N GLU A 201 -2.94 -28.50 41.13
CA GLU A 201 -2.81 -27.80 42.41
C GLU A 201 -3.47 -26.42 42.33
N ASP A 202 -4.19 -26.10 43.40
CA ASP A 202 -5.15 -25.01 43.60
C ASP A 202 -4.42 -23.73 44.05
N THR A 203 -4.58 -22.64 43.31
CA THR A 203 -4.27 -21.28 43.79
C THR A 203 -5.20 -20.29 43.09
N GLN A 204 -6.10 -19.71 43.87
CA GLN A 204 -7.00 -18.64 43.46
C GLN A 204 -6.20 -17.35 43.24
N GLU A 205 -6.10 -16.91 41.99
CA GLU A 205 -5.65 -15.56 41.63
C GLU A 205 -6.77 -14.86 40.87
N GLU A 206 -7.15 -13.66 41.36
CA GLU A 206 -8.19 -12.84 40.76
C GLU A 206 -7.86 -12.43 39.31
N PRO A 207 -8.87 -12.30 38.42
CA PRO A 207 -8.62 -11.92 37.04
C PRO A 207 -8.22 -10.44 36.94
N GLU A 208 -6.94 -10.18 36.66
CA GLU A 208 -6.48 -8.86 36.24
C GLU A 208 -7.25 -8.35 35.01
N PRO A 209 -7.56 -7.05 34.93
CA PRO A 209 -8.33 -6.50 33.82
C PRO A 209 -7.58 -6.63 32.50
N GLU A 210 -8.18 -7.37 31.56
CA GLU A 210 -7.69 -7.53 30.18
C GLU A 210 -7.28 -6.18 29.57
N SER A 211 -5.97 -5.98 29.44
CA SER A 211 -5.42 -4.83 28.74
C SER A 211 -5.88 -4.87 27.27
N LYS A 212 -6.85 -4.02 26.94
CA LYS A 212 -7.31 -3.81 25.56
C LYS A 212 -6.11 -3.45 24.70
N LYS A 213 -5.64 -4.40 23.87
CA LYS A 213 -4.49 -4.22 22.97
C LYS A 213 -4.75 -3.00 22.07
N ARG A 214 -4.11 -1.87 22.41
CA ARG A 214 -4.19 -0.62 21.66
C ARG A 214 -3.73 -0.91 20.23
N LYS A 215 -4.61 -0.65 19.25
CA LYS A 215 -4.29 -0.87 17.82
C LYS A 215 -3.02 -0.07 17.50
N GLN A 216 -1.99 -0.76 17.01
CA GLN A 216 -0.74 -0.12 16.62
C GLN A 216 -1.04 0.92 15.52
N ARG A 217 -0.74 2.19 15.80
CA ARG A 217 -0.88 3.29 14.85
C ARG A 217 0.11 3.06 13.72
N ILE A 218 -0.40 2.88 12.50
CA ILE A 218 0.45 2.68 11.32
C ILE A 218 1.30 3.93 11.14
N GLN A 219 2.62 3.78 11.21
CA GLN A 219 3.54 4.89 11.03
C GLN A 219 3.49 5.37 9.56
N PRO A 220 3.35 6.69 9.33
CA PRO A 220 3.40 7.24 7.98
C PRO A 220 4.83 7.11 7.43
N CYS A 221 4.96 6.62 6.20
CA CYS A 221 6.22 6.64 5.46
C CYS A 221 6.09 7.66 4.33
N PRO A 222 6.61 8.89 4.50
CA PRO A 222 6.46 9.94 3.51
C PRO A 222 7.11 9.52 2.19
N VAL A 223 6.44 9.82 1.08
CA VAL A 223 6.97 9.47 -0.25
C VAL A 223 7.99 10.53 -0.67
N PRO A 224 9.21 10.13 -1.09
CA PRO A 224 10.22 11.06 -1.58
C PRO A 224 9.70 11.96 -2.71
N THR A 225 10.12 13.22 -2.74
CA THR A 225 9.64 14.23 -3.71
C THR A 225 9.88 13.81 -5.16
N TRP A 226 11.03 13.22 -5.46
CA TRP A 226 11.35 12.69 -6.79
C TRP A 226 10.35 11.62 -7.22
N LEU A 227 9.95 10.72 -6.32
CA LEU A 227 9.01 9.63 -6.61
C LEU A 227 7.58 10.15 -6.82
N VAL A 228 7.20 11.25 -6.16
CA VAL A 228 5.89 11.90 -6.39
C VAL A 228 5.78 12.44 -7.81
N ASN A 229 6.84 13.01 -8.37
CA ASN A 229 6.81 13.55 -9.73
C ASN A 229 6.57 12.45 -10.78
N LEU A 230 6.95 11.22 -10.48
CA LEU A 230 6.78 10.07 -11.36
C LEU A 230 5.33 9.55 -11.44
N THR A 231 4.43 10.02 -10.58
CA THR A 231 3.01 9.61 -10.58
C THR A 231 2.22 10.13 -11.78
N LYS A 232 2.76 11.11 -12.52
CA LYS A 232 2.07 11.82 -13.61
C LYS A 232 1.95 11.04 -14.91
N SER A 233 2.83 10.07 -15.16
CA SER A 233 2.86 9.32 -16.41
C SER A 233 3.05 7.83 -16.17
N PRO A 234 2.49 6.98 -17.06
CA PRO A 234 2.74 5.54 -16.99
C PRO A 234 4.22 5.23 -17.27
N LYS A 235 4.67 4.08 -16.79
CA LYS A 235 6.06 3.61 -16.82
C LYS A 235 6.18 2.30 -17.56
N THR A 236 7.23 2.15 -18.36
CA THR A 236 7.63 0.86 -18.94
C THR A 236 8.25 -0.05 -17.88
N PHE A 237 8.53 -1.30 -18.24
CA PHE A 237 9.25 -2.21 -17.34
C PHE A 237 10.65 -1.69 -17.00
N ASP A 238 11.39 -1.17 -17.96
CA ASP A 238 12.75 -0.65 -17.75
C ASP A 238 12.76 0.60 -16.87
N GLU A 239 11.81 1.51 -17.10
CA GLU A 239 11.61 2.67 -16.22
C GLU A 239 11.25 2.22 -14.81
N MET A 240 10.36 1.24 -14.64
CA MET A 240 10.03 0.69 -13.33
C MET A 240 11.25 0.06 -12.64
N ARG A 241 12.07 -0.72 -13.36
CA ARG A 241 13.30 -1.30 -12.81
C ARG A 241 14.27 -0.20 -12.37
N ALA A 242 14.43 0.86 -13.17
CA ALA A 242 15.27 2.00 -12.83
C ALA A 242 14.77 2.69 -11.55
N ILE A 243 13.46 2.93 -11.44
CA ILE A 243 12.83 3.52 -10.25
C ILE A 243 13.04 2.67 -9.00
N ILE A 244 12.91 1.35 -9.10
CA ILE A 244 13.13 0.44 -7.96
C ILE A 244 14.62 0.43 -7.55
N ARG A 245 15.55 0.47 -8.51
CA ARG A 245 16.99 0.60 -8.20
C ARG A 245 17.33 1.94 -7.56
N GLU A 246 16.75 3.03 -8.05
CA GLU A 246 16.89 4.37 -7.44
C GLU A 246 16.33 4.39 -6.01
N LEU A 247 15.21 3.71 -5.76
CA LEU A 247 14.66 3.56 -4.42
C LEU A 247 15.60 2.77 -3.49
N MET A 248 16.23 1.71 -3.98
CA MET A 248 17.25 0.97 -3.22
C MET A 248 18.46 1.85 -2.89
N GLU A 249 18.91 2.68 -3.83
CA GLU A 249 20.01 3.61 -3.60
C GLU A 249 19.63 4.71 -2.60
N HIS A 250 18.40 5.19 -2.67
CA HIS A 250 17.86 6.12 -1.68
C HIS A 250 17.88 5.50 -0.26
N PHE A 251 17.54 4.21 -0.13
CA PHE A 251 17.65 3.50 1.15
C PHE A 251 19.10 3.36 1.63
N ASN A 252 20.07 3.05 0.75
CA ASN A 252 21.49 3.04 1.10
C ASN A 252 21.94 4.40 1.66
N LYS A 253 21.54 5.47 0.97
CA LYS A 253 21.90 6.83 1.38
C LYS A 253 21.36 7.18 2.77
N LEU A 254 20.10 6.85 3.06
CA LEU A 254 19.49 7.08 4.38
C LEU A 254 20.19 6.27 5.48
N GLU A 255 20.60 5.03 5.19
CA GLU A 255 21.33 4.20 6.15
C GLU A 255 22.71 4.78 6.44
N ASN A 256 23.44 5.22 5.40
CA ASN A 256 24.75 5.86 5.54
C ASN A 256 24.67 7.20 6.31
N GLU A 257 23.66 8.04 6.03
CA GLU A 257 23.46 9.30 6.75
C GLU A 257 23.22 9.07 8.25
N LEU A 258 22.46 8.02 8.60
CA LEU A 258 22.23 7.62 9.98
C LEU A 258 23.52 7.11 10.66
N GLU A 259 24.32 6.34 9.94
CA GLU A 259 25.62 5.85 10.43
C GLU A 259 26.65 6.98 10.61
N ASP A 260 26.68 7.95 9.70
CA ASP A 260 27.54 9.14 9.81
C ASP A 260 27.13 10.04 10.98
N GLU A 261 25.83 10.24 11.17
CA GLU A 261 25.30 10.98 12.34
C GLU A 261 25.69 10.27 13.64
N LEU A 262 25.62 8.94 13.67
CA LEU A 262 26.10 8.15 14.81
C LEU A 262 27.59 8.39 15.06
N ARG A 263 28.43 8.26 14.02
CA ARG A 263 29.88 8.37 14.14
C ARG A 263 30.30 9.72 14.75
N LYS A 264 29.57 10.79 14.43
CA LYS A 264 29.80 12.15 14.96
C LYS A 264 29.44 12.29 16.45
N ASN A 265 28.56 11.44 16.97
CA ASN A 265 27.98 11.56 18.30
C ASN A 265 28.54 10.58 19.35
N LEU A 266 29.71 9.96 19.11
CA LEU A 266 30.20 8.86 19.96
C LEU A 266 30.80 9.33 21.29
N TRP A 267 30.06 9.12 22.39
CA TRP A 267 30.58 8.47 23.64
C TRP A 267 29.48 7.98 24.62
N GLY A 268 28.18 7.96 24.27
CA GLY A 268 27.15 7.47 25.22
C GLY A 268 25.81 6.96 24.67
N GLU A 269 25.58 6.90 23.35
CA GLU A 269 24.25 6.65 22.76
C GLU A 269 24.11 5.33 21.97
N LEU A 270 24.94 4.30 22.18
CA LEU A 270 24.86 3.06 21.39
C LEU A 270 23.50 2.34 21.54
N GLU A 271 22.94 2.32 22.75
CA GLU A 271 21.62 1.72 23.01
C GLU A 271 20.48 2.56 22.42
N LYS A 272 20.56 3.90 22.55
CA LYS A 272 19.63 4.81 21.88
C LYS A 272 19.74 4.71 20.35
N TYR A 273 20.91 4.38 19.81
CA TYR A 273 21.13 4.16 18.39
C TYR A 273 20.45 2.89 17.90
N GLU A 274 20.62 1.75 18.57
CA GLU A 274 19.91 0.55 18.17
C GLU A 274 18.39 0.75 18.26
N GLU A 275 17.94 1.51 19.25
CA GLU A 275 16.54 1.87 19.38
C GLU A 275 16.08 2.83 18.25
N ARG A 276 16.91 3.81 17.87
CA ARG A 276 16.63 4.74 16.76
C ARG A 276 16.69 4.03 15.41
N ARG A 277 17.59 3.06 15.22
CA ARG A 277 17.66 2.18 14.04
C ARG A 277 16.46 1.22 13.99
N ARG A 278 16.00 0.70 15.14
CA ARG A 278 14.77 -0.09 15.25
C ARG A 278 13.52 0.77 14.99
N ARG A 279 13.49 2.03 15.42
CA ARG A 279 12.38 2.97 15.16
C ARG A 279 12.37 3.52 13.73
N ASN A 280 13.54 3.80 13.16
CA ASN A 280 13.75 4.16 11.75
C ASN A 280 14.01 2.91 10.92
N MET A 281 13.26 1.83 11.14
CA MET A 281 13.19 0.78 10.14
C MET A 281 12.80 1.44 8.81
N LEU A 282 13.63 1.26 7.79
CA LEU A 282 13.33 1.75 6.46
C LEU A 282 11.97 1.18 6.05
N LEU A 283 11.00 2.07 5.84
CA LEU A 283 9.67 1.72 5.40
C LEU A 283 9.59 1.92 3.89
N PHE A 284 8.86 1.02 3.24
CA PHE A 284 8.57 1.20 1.81
C PHE A 284 7.62 2.41 1.64
N PRO A 285 7.87 3.31 0.67
CA PRO A 285 7.05 4.50 0.47
C PRO A 285 5.56 4.19 0.33
N ASP A 286 4.67 5.07 0.81
CA ASP A 286 3.22 4.91 0.71
C ASP A 286 2.69 5.15 -0.73
N VAL A 287 3.12 4.29 -1.66
CA VAL A 287 2.70 4.23 -3.06
C VAL A 287 2.08 2.88 -3.41
N GLU A 288 1.37 2.84 -4.54
CA GLU A 288 0.97 1.60 -5.22
C GLU A 288 1.45 1.63 -6.67
N ILE A 289 1.83 0.46 -7.17
CA ILE A 289 2.31 0.25 -8.54
C ILE A 289 1.21 -0.51 -9.29
N LEU A 290 0.38 0.18 -10.06
CA LEU A 290 -0.77 -0.42 -10.72
C LEU A 290 -0.43 -0.87 -12.13
N PRO A 291 -0.58 -2.16 -12.48
CA PRO A 291 -0.33 -2.63 -13.85
C PRO A 291 -1.39 -2.10 -14.81
N VAL A 292 -0.95 -1.74 -16.01
CA VAL A 292 -1.78 -1.38 -17.16
C VAL A 292 -1.65 -2.50 -18.19
N PHE A 293 -2.75 -3.21 -18.43
CA PHE A 293 -2.79 -4.35 -19.32
C PHE A 293 -2.77 -3.90 -20.78
N LYS A 294 -2.15 -4.72 -21.64
CA LYS A 294 -2.24 -4.52 -23.08
C LYS A 294 -3.68 -4.75 -23.54
N ASP A 295 -4.12 -3.95 -24.50
CA ASP A 295 -5.43 -4.17 -25.11
C ASP A 295 -5.37 -5.44 -25.96
N PRO A 296 -6.39 -6.31 -25.90
CA PRO A 296 -6.42 -7.54 -26.68
C PRO A 296 -6.48 -7.28 -28.19
N SER A 297 -6.74 -6.04 -28.62
CA SER A 297 -6.83 -5.62 -30.03
C SER A 297 -5.51 -5.14 -30.64
N SER A 298 -4.43 -4.98 -29.86
CA SER A 298 -3.14 -4.49 -30.39
C SER A 298 -2.19 -5.61 -30.86
N SER A 299 -2.62 -6.87 -30.86
CA SER A 299 -1.80 -8.04 -31.19
C SER A 299 -1.96 -8.58 -32.63
N SER A 300 -2.72 -7.90 -33.51
CA SER A 300 -2.86 -8.28 -34.92
C SER A 300 -2.23 -7.24 -35.85
N GLY A 301 -0.94 -7.39 -36.15
CA GLY A 301 -0.24 -6.50 -37.08
C GLY A 301 1.12 -7.03 -37.49
N GLY A 302 1.15 -8.15 -38.20
CA GLY A 302 2.40 -8.73 -38.70
C GLY A 302 2.26 -10.08 -39.40
N SER A 303 1.26 -10.23 -40.28
CA SER A 303 1.26 -11.34 -41.24
C SER A 303 1.90 -10.86 -42.54
N GLY A 304 2.94 -11.59 -42.94
CA GLY A 304 3.71 -11.34 -44.15
C GLY A 304 2.91 -11.52 -45.44
N ILE A 305 3.38 -10.80 -46.44
CA ILE A 305 3.10 -10.97 -47.87
C ILE A 305 4.50 -10.88 -48.49
N GLY A 306 5.04 -11.80 -49.27
CA GLY A 306 4.59 -13.06 -49.83
C GLY A 306 5.67 -13.42 -50.86
N ASN A 307 6.45 -14.47 -50.62
CA ASN A 307 7.35 -15.01 -51.65
C ASN A 307 6.52 -15.89 -52.58
N GLY A 308 6.21 -15.36 -53.76
CA GLY A 308 5.58 -16.09 -54.87
C GLY A 308 6.54 -16.19 -56.04
N ILE A 309 7.29 -17.29 -56.08
CA ILE A 309 8.06 -17.77 -57.23
C ILE A 309 7.05 -18.15 -58.32
N GLY A 310 7.20 -17.59 -59.52
CA GLY A 310 6.46 -18.00 -60.72
C GLY A 310 7.43 -18.37 -61.83
N SER A 311 7.68 -19.66 -61.98
CA SER A 311 8.28 -20.25 -63.18
C SER A 311 7.19 -20.45 -64.24
N GLY A 312 7.47 -20.04 -65.46
CA GLY A 312 6.61 -20.22 -66.64
C GLY A 312 7.19 -19.47 -67.83
#